data_AF-A0A239X8Q3-F1
#
_entry.id   AF-A0A239X8Q3-F1
#
_cell.length_a   1.000
_cell.length_b   1.000
_cell.length_c   1.000
_cell.angle_alpha   90.00
_cell.angle_beta   90.00
_cell.angle_gamma   90.00
#
_symmetry.space_group_name_H-M   'P 1'
#
loop_
_entity.id
_entity.type
_entity.pdbx_description
1 polymer ?
#
loop_
_entity_poly.entity_id
_entity_poly.type
_entity_poly.pdbx_seq_one_letter_code
_entity_poly.pdbx_strand_id
1 'polypeptide(L)'
;MKTPLIILFTLFVSLPLSGQKMTIKEKGNKTEYNFPVAVTEQNLSSVLHQKKAAFVVRAFHNGFDTKDFEEKYGVRVIFSNCVGTYFNDDALNNRTIAKFLTKKFGEGWKVEIPIMPVGL
;
A
#
# COMPACT_ATOMS: atom_id res chain seq x y z
N MET A 1 5.69 20.27 68.95
CA MET A 1 6.21 21.66 68.96
C MET A 1 7.04 21.87 67.71
N LYS A 2 6.75 22.97 66.99
CA LYS A 2 7.64 23.80 66.15
C LYS A 2 8.26 23.17 64.89
N THR A 3 7.68 23.53 63.74
CA THR A 3 8.38 23.88 62.50
C THR A 3 9.40 25.01 62.73
N PRO A 4 10.46 25.06 61.90
CA PRO A 4 10.53 26.10 60.87
C PRO A 4 11.00 25.49 59.51
N LEU A 5 10.35 25.77 58.37
CA LEU A 5 10.51 26.95 57.50
C LEU A 5 11.99 27.33 57.29
N ILE A 6 12.46 27.30 56.02
CA ILE A 6 13.16 28.39 55.30
C ILE A 6 14.01 27.88 54.09
N ILE A 7 13.67 28.43 52.92
CA ILE A 7 14.50 28.82 51.75
C ILE A 7 14.98 27.76 50.73
N LEU A 8 14.15 27.66 49.69
CA LEU A 8 14.47 27.83 48.25
C LEU A 8 15.93 28.18 47.89
N PHE A 9 16.61 27.29 47.16
CA PHE A 9 17.62 27.71 46.18
C PHE A 9 17.41 26.96 44.87
N THR A 10 16.85 27.67 43.90
CA THR A 10 16.75 27.29 42.50
C THR A 10 18.14 27.16 41.88
N LEU A 11 18.40 26.04 41.21
CA LEU A 11 19.33 26.00 40.08
C LEU A 11 18.58 25.35 38.91
N PHE A 12 17.88 26.21 38.17
CA PHE A 12 17.51 25.95 36.78
C PHE A 12 18.81 25.73 36.00
N VAL A 13 19.17 24.47 35.74
CA VAL A 13 20.15 24.16 34.70
C VAL A 13 19.38 24.13 33.39
N SER A 14 19.18 25.31 32.81
CA SER A 14 18.74 25.49 31.45
C SER A 14 19.87 25.06 30.51
N LEU A 15 19.86 23.78 30.11
CA LEU A 15 20.61 23.34 28.94
C LEU A 15 19.79 23.62 27.67
N PRO A 16 20.45 24.09 26.60
CA PRO A 16 19.80 24.73 25.47
C PRO A 16 18.92 23.74 24.70
N LEU A 17 17.72 24.20 24.32
CA LEU A 17 16.97 23.68 23.19
C LEU A 17 17.82 23.89 21.93
N SER A 18 18.83 23.04 21.75
CA SER A 18 19.54 22.93 20.48
C SER A 18 18.51 22.42 19.49
N GLY A 19 18.12 23.30 18.57
CA GLY A 19 17.15 22.99 17.53
C GLY A 19 17.54 21.71 16.82
N GLN A 20 16.85 20.62 17.16
CA GLN A 20 16.77 19.48 16.28
C GLN A 20 16.05 19.99 15.04
N LYS A 21 16.85 20.41 14.05
CA LYS A 21 16.40 20.53 12.68
C LYS A 21 15.85 19.16 12.34
N MET A 22 14.53 19.05 12.40
CA MET A 22 13.80 17.88 11.94
C MET A 22 14.03 17.86 10.43
N THR A 23 15.16 17.29 10.02
CA THR A 23 15.30 16.76 8.68
C THR A 23 14.29 15.63 8.63
N ILE A 24 13.11 15.95 8.12
CA ILE A 24 12.24 14.96 7.52
C ILE A 24 13.14 14.30 6.46
N LYS A 25 13.79 13.21 6.84
CA LYS A 25 14.29 12.26 5.87
C LYS A 25 13.01 11.74 5.25
N GLU A 26 12.64 12.34 4.14
CA GLU A 26 11.72 11.75 3.20
C GLU A 26 12.37 10.42 2.81
N LYS A 27 12.10 9.35 3.57
CA LYS A 27 12.11 7.99 3.05
C LYS A 27 10.90 7.89 2.13
N GLY A 28 10.87 8.75 1.10
CA GLY A 28 10.20 8.44 -0.13
C GLY A 28 10.97 7.27 -0.69
N ASN A 29 10.57 6.07 -0.28
CA ASN A 29 10.89 4.88 -1.04
C ASN A 29 10.27 5.17 -2.40
N LYS A 30 11.06 5.66 -3.36
CA LYS A 30 10.65 5.73 -4.74
C LYS A 30 10.34 4.29 -5.08
N THR A 31 9.05 3.92 -5.00
CA THR A 31 8.56 2.67 -5.52
C THR A 31 8.83 2.77 -7.01
N GLU A 32 9.98 2.26 -7.42
CA GLU A 32 10.24 1.89 -8.78
C GLU A 32 8.98 1.17 -9.28
N TYR A 33 8.32 1.76 -10.26
CA TYR A 33 7.09 1.21 -10.81
C TYR A 33 7.47 -0.06 -11.56
N ASN A 34 7.56 -1.17 -10.82
CA ASN A 34 7.70 -2.47 -11.41
C ASN A 34 6.38 -2.77 -12.11
N PHE A 35 6.40 -2.67 -13.43
CA PHE A 35 5.28 -3.06 -14.25
C PHE A 35 4.84 -4.46 -13.83
N PRO A 36 3.55 -4.70 -13.55
CA PRO A 36 3.10 -6.03 -13.24
C PRO A 36 3.46 -6.95 -14.41
N VAL A 37 3.85 -8.19 -14.09
CA VAL A 37 4.04 -9.20 -15.14
C VAL A 37 2.72 -9.34 -15.88
N ALA A 38 2.73 -9.10 -17.20
CA ALA A 38 1.53 -9.16 -18.02
C ALA A 38 0.85 -10.53 -17.87
N VAL A 39 -0.42 -10.53 -17.47
CA VAL A 39 -1.21 -11.76 -17.30
C VAL A 39 -2.00 -12.06 -18.57
N THR A 40 -1.81 -13.26 -19.09
CA THR A 40 -2.63 -13.85 -20.16
C THR A 40 -3.21 -15.18 -19.69
N GLU A 41 -4.23 -15.70 -20.37
CA GLU A 41 -4.81 -17.00 -20.01
C GLU A 41 -3.76 -18.13 -20.02
N GLN A 42 -2.76 -18.05 -20.90
CA GLN A 42 -1.70 -19.05 -21.05
C GLN A 42 -0.69 -19.02 -19.89
N ASN A 43 -0.37 -17.84 -19.35
CA ASN A 43 0.66 -17.70 -18.32
C ASN A 43 0.10 -17.56 -16.90
N LEU A 44 -1.21 -17.35 -16.75
CA LEU A 44 -1.88 -17.04 -15.49
C LEU A 44 -1.54 -18.03 -14.36
N SER A 45 -1.58 -19.33 -14.62
CA SER A 45 -1.27 -20.35 -13.61
C SER A 45 0.14 -20.20 -13.04
N SER A 46 1.13 -19.98 -13.94
CA SER A 46 2.52 -19.77 -13.55
C SER A 46 2.69 -18.47 -12.77
N VAL A 47 2.05 -17.39 -13.22
CA VAL A 47 2.13 -16.07 -12.59
C VAL A 47 1.47 -16.05 -11.19
N LEU A 48 0.37 -16.78 -11.01
CA LEU A 48 -0.27 -17.00 -9.70
C LEU A 48 0.63 -17.83 -8.76
N HIS A 49 1.21 -18.94 -9.25
CA HIS A 49 2.11 -19.78 -8.44
C HIS A 49 3.35 -19.00 -7.97
N GLN A 50 3.85 -18.10 -8.82
CA GLN A 50 4.97 -17.21 -8.48
C GLN A 50 4.58 -16.01 -7.61
N LYS A 51 3.30 -15.84 -7.25
CA LYS A 51 2.75 -14.68 -6.53
C LYS A 51 3.05 -13.34 -7.23
N LYS A 52 3.08 -13.35 -8.57
CA LYS A 52 3.38 -12.17 -9.39
C LYS A 52 2.13 -11.52 -10.00
N ALA A 53 0.99 -12.23 -10.01
CA ALA A 53 -0.28 -11.67 -10.47
C ALA A 53 -0.65 -10.44 -9.63
N ALA A 54 -1.11 -9.39 -10.27
CA ALA A 54 -1.50 -8.16 -9.58
C ALA A 54 -2.64 -7.46 -10.30
N PHE A 55 -3.63 -7.00 -9.54
CA PHE A 55 -4.55 -5.97 -9.99
C PHE A 55 -3.87 -4.60 -9.98
N VAL A 56 -4.11 -3.81 -11.02
CA VAL A 56 -3.69 -2.41 -11.06
C VAL A 56 -4.89 -1.51 -10.78
N VAL A 57 -4.76 -0.74 -9.70
CA VAL A 57 -5.75 0.24 -9.26
C VAL A 57 -5.17 1.64 -9.48
N ARG A 58 -5.89 2.52 -10.18
CA ARG A 58 -5.50 3.94 -10.31
C ARG A 58 -6.09 4.74 -9.16
N ALA A 59 -5.32 4.88 -8.09
CA ALA A 59 -5.68 5.70 -6.95
C ALA A 59 -4.42 6.03 -6.13
N PHE A 60 -4.50 7.09 -5.34
CA PHE A 60 -3.50 7.34 -4.30
C PHE A 60 -3.60 6.24 -3.24
N HIS A 61 -2.45 5.66 -2.88
CA HIS A 61 -2.38 4.65 -1.82
C HIS A 61 -2.55 5.31 -0.45
N ASN A 62 -3.80 5.53 -0.05
CA ASN A 62 -4.17 6.24 1.17
C ASN A 62 -4.55 5.26 2.30
N GLY A 63 -3.63 4.35 2.66
CA GLY A 63 -3.81 3.46 3.81
C GLY A 63 -4.79 2.30 3.58
N PHE A 64 -5.04 1.91 2.33
CA PHE A 64 -5.78 0.70 2.03
C PHE A 64 -4.96 -0.53 2.41
N ASP A 65 -5.48 -1.37 3.30
CA ASP A 65 -4.91 -2.68 3.58
C ASP A 65 -5.51 -3.71 2.62
N THR A 66 -4.65 -4.33 1.82
CA THR A 66 -5.03 -5.35 0.84
C THR A 66 -4.53 -6.74 1.25
N LYS A 67 -3.82 -6.89 2.38
CA LYS A 67 -3.16 -8.15 2.73
C LYS A 67 -4.10 -9.35 2.78
N ASP A 68 -5.24 -9.22 3.43
CA ASP A 68 -6.22 -10.31 3.54
C ASP A 68 -6.71 -10.76 2.15
N PHE A 69 -6.96 -9.81 1.26
CA PHE A 69 -7.30 -10.09 -0.13
C PHE A 69 -6.16 -10.82 -0.85
N GLU A 70 -4.93 -10.31 -0.73
CA GLU A 70 -3.76 -10.87 -1.41
C GLU A 70 -3.43 -12.28 -0.93
N GLU A 71 -3.54 -12.54 0.38
CA GLU A 71 -3.33 -13.85 1.00
C GLU A 71 -4.41 -14.84 0.56
N LYS A 72 -5.68 -14.42 0.56
CA LYS A 72 -6.81 -15.28 0.20
C LYS A 72 -6.79 -15.67 -1.27
N TYR A 73 -6.50 -14.73 -2.17
CA TYR A 73 -6.64 -14.95 -3.62
C TYR A 73 -5.31 -15.21 -4.34
N GLY A 74 -4.17 -14.96 -3.69
CA GLY A 74 -2.85 -15.08 -4.31
C GLY A 74 -2.60 -14.04 -5.40
N VAL A 75 -3.35 -12.94 -5.37
CA VAL A 75 -3.30 -11.83 -6.34
C VAL A 75 -3.00 -10.54 -5.59
N ARG A 76 -1.91 -9.86 -5.97
CA ARG A 76 -1.51 -8.59 -5.35
C ARG A 76 -2.41 -7.43 -5.78
N VAL A 77 -2.40 -6.33 -5.03
CA VAL A 77 -3.06 -5.08 -5.43
C VAL A 77 -2.02 -3.97 -5.49
N ILE A 78 -1.80 -3.43 -6.69
CA ILE A 78 -0.84 -2.37 -6.94
C ILE A 78 -1.60 -1.07 -7.20
N PHE A 79 -1.29 -0.05 -6.39
CA PHE A 79 -1.79 1.30 -6.58
C PHE A 79 -0.85 2.06 -7.49
N SER A 80 -1.34 2.48 -8.64
CA SER A 80 -0.62 3.31 -9.60
C SER A 80 -1.20 4.73 -9.61
N ASN A 81 -0.36 5.70 -9.97
CA ASN A 81 -0.82 7.06 -10.13
C ASN A 81 -1.87 7.15 -11.27
N CYS A 82 -2.83 8.07 -11.14
CA CYS A 82 -3.90 8.28 -12.09
C CYS A 82 -3.38 8.74 -13.47
N VAL A 83 -2.18 9.33 -13.52
CA VAL A 83 -1.52 9.76 -14.76
C VAL A 83 -0.64 8.62 -15.29
N GLY A 84 -1.05 7.96 -16.38
CA GLY A 84 -0.27 6.89 -17.01
C GLY A 84 -0.79 6.49 -18.40
N THR A 85 0.12 6.01 -19.26
CA THR A 85 -0.13 5.68 -20.68
C THR A 85 -0.63 4.25 -20.92
N TYR A 86 -0.59 3.38 -19.90
CA TYR A 86 -0.81 1.93 -20.06
C TYR A 86 -2.20 1.44 -19.64
N PHE A 87 -3.22 2.31 -19.71
CA PHE A 87 -4.58 1.98 -19.27
C PHE A 87 -5.15 0.71 -19.93
N ASN A 88 -4.92 0.52 -21.23
CA ASN A 88 -5.46 -0.63 -21.96
C ASN A 88 -4.82 -1.95 -21.49
N ASP A 89 -3.51 -1.95 -21.26
CA ASP A 89 -2.77 -3.14 -20.81
C ASP A 89 -3.18 -3.50 -19.38
N ASP A 90 -3.28 -2.49 -18.50
CA ASP A 90 -3.76 -2.65 -17.12
C ASP A 90 -5.19 -3.22 -17.11
N ALA A 91 -6.08 -2.70 -17.95
CA ALA A 91 -7.46 -3.17 -18.08
C ALA A 91 -7.54 -4.62 -18.58
N LEU A 92 -6.73 -4.99 -19.57
CA LEU A 92 -6.69 -6.36 -20.10
C LEU A 92 -6.16 -7.35 -19.05
N ASN A 93 -5.09 -6.97 -18.35
CA ASN A 93 -4.52 -7.73 -17.25
C ASN A 93 -5.58 -7.95 -16.15
N ASN A 94 -6.21 -6.87 -15.69
CA ASN A 94 -7.25 -6.91 -14.67
C ASN A 94 -8.43 -7.79 -15.08
N ARG A 95 -8.92 -7.68 -16.33
CA ARG A 95 -9.99 -8.55 -16.85
C ARG A 95 -9.64 -10.02 -16.83
N THR A 96 -8.39 -10.35 -17.17
CA THR A 96 -7.91 -11.74 -17.18
C THR A 96 -7.90 -12.32 -15.76
N ILE A 97 -7.41 -11.57 -14.78
CA ILE A 97 -7.41 -11.96 -13.37
C ILE A 97 -8.86 -12.05 -12.83
N ALA A 98 -9.70 -11.06 -13.13
CA ALA A 98 -11.10 -11.03 -12.69
C ALA A 98 -11.88 -12.24 -13.20
N LYS A 99 -11.71 -12.60 -14.48
CA LYS A 99 -12.33 -13.81 -15.07
C LYS A 99 -11.93 -15.06 -14.31
N PHE A 100 -10.66 -15.17 -13.91
CA PHE A 100 -10.18 -16.29 -13.10
C PHE A 100 -10.79 -16.31 -11.70
N LEU A 101 -10.78 -15.17 -10.99
CA LEU A 101 -11.34 -15.10 -9.63
C LEU A 101 -12.83 -15.38 -9.63
N THR A 102 -13.59 -14.80 -10.57
CA THR A 102 -15.02 -15.08 -10.73
C THR A 102 -15.27 -16.56 -11.02
N LYS A 103 -14.49 -17.18 -11.92
CA LYS A 103 -14.64 -18.61 -12.23
C LYS A 103 -14.35 -19.51 -11.03
N LYS A 104 -13.36 -19.15 -10.21
CA LYS A 104 -12.88 -20.00 -9.10
C LYS A 104 -13.62 -19.76 -7.79
N PHE A 105 -14.01 -18.53 -7.51
CA PHE A 105 -14.51 -18.09 -6.20
C PHE A 105 -15.88 -17.39 -6.26
N GLY A 106 -16.46 -17.21 -7.45
CA GLY A 106 -17.68 -16.41 -7.65
C GLY A 106 -17.41 -14.91 -7.60
N GLU A 107 -18.44 -14.08 -7.65
CA GLU A 107 -18.32 -12.61 -7.73
C GLU A 107 -17.97 -11.92 -6.40
N GLY A 108 -17.94 -12.65 -5.28
CA GLY A 108 -17.74 -12.09 -3.94
C GLY A 108 -16.40 -11.38 -3.73
N TRP A 109 -15.36 -11.72 -4.49
CA TRP A 109 -14.05 -11.07 -4.37
C TRP A 109 -14.10 -9.56 -4.66
N LYS A 110 -15.09 -9.09 -5.45
CA LYS A 110 -15.23 -7.68 -5.83
C LYS A 110 -15.49 -6.75 -4.64
N VAL A 111 -16.16 -7.24 -3.59
CA VAL A 111 -16.44 -6.42 -2.39
C VAL A 111 -15.30 -6.47 -1.38
N GLU A 112 -14.33 -7.35 -1.58
CA GLU A 112 -13.16 -7.54 -0.70
C GLU A 112 -11.96 -6.69 -1.14
N ILE A 113 -12.02 -6.08 -2.33
CA ILE A 113 -11.03 -5.09 -2.77
C ILE A 113 -11.58 -3.67 -2.50
N PRO A 114 -10.80 -2.79 -1.84
CA PRO A 114 -11.31 -1.49 -1.40
C PRO A 114 -11.60 -0.52 -2.55
N ILE A 115 -10.90 -0.68 -3.68
CA ILE A 115 -11.12 0.12 -4.90
C ILE A 115 -11.12 -0.82 -6.10
N MET A 116 -12.09 -0.63 -6.99
CA MET A 116 -12.20 -1.44 -8.20
C MET A 116 -10.97 -1.22 -9.11
N PRO A 117 -10.32 -2.30 -9.58
CA PRO A 117 -9.23 -2.21 -10.53
C PRO A 117 -9.67 -1.58 -11.86
N VAL A 118 -8.72 -0.98 -12.55
CA VAL A 118 -8.98 -0.34 -13.84
C VAL A 118 -9.58 -1.32 -14.85
N GLY A 119 -10.62 -0.89 -15.57
CA GLY A 119 -11.20 -1.63 -16.69
C GLY A 119 -12.17 -2.76 -16.30
N LEU A 120 -12.53 -2.85 -15.01
CA LEU A 120 -13.52 -3.77 -14.44
C LEU A 120 -14.83 -3.08 -14.07
#